data_AF-A0A6G1X120-F1
#
_entry.id   AF-A0A6G1X120-F1
#
_cell.length_a   1.000
_cell.length_b   1.000
_cell.length_c   1.000
_cell.angle_alpha   90.00
_cell.angle_beta   90.00
_cell.angle_gamma   90.00
#
_symmetry.space_group_name_H-M   'P 1'
#
loop_
_entity.id
_entity.type
_entity.pdbx_description
1 polymer ?
#
loop_
_entity_poly.entity_id
_entity_poly.type
_entity_poly.pdbx_seq_one_letter_code
_entity_poly.pdbx_strand_id
1 'polypeptide(L)'
;MDDFTFGLLYSVVGAALLGVLLFLLSRKLDWRRYIRPVIYGFFFGAGVSVLFGGGIFAFLIGGAVTGYLLAREVKGWLNQFRAGGMNGILIVSSPILANMFLLFTRGISDIIVTQAGPEEVLLLLYEDLFLYAFMLVAIVGIGAVLGGVLRKLLKPAEQDFTGSGVGQVAGKT
;
A
#
# COMPACT_ATOMS: atom_id res chain seq x y z
N MET A 1 32.13 5.17 -5.52
CA MET A 1 31.39 5.16 -4.25
C MET A 1 31.48 3.75 -3.72
N ASP A 2 31.81 3.55 -2.45
CA ASP A 2 31.89 2.18 -1.90
C ASP A 2 30.48 1.63 -1.59
N ASP A 3 30.39 0.30 -1.51
CA ASP A 3 29.12 -0.42 -1.32
C ASP A 3 28.40 -0.01 -0.03
N PHE A 4 29.20 0.30 0.99
CA PHE A 4 28.68 0.78 2.27
C PHE A 4 27.99 2.13 2.13
N THR A 5 28.61 3.09 1.44
CA THR A 5 28.00 4.40 1.20
C THR A 5 26.76 4.27 0.32
N PHE A 6 26.77 3.36 -0.67
CA PHE A 6 25.59 3.08 -1.51
C PHE A 6 24.45 2.45 -0.75
N GLY A 7 24.71 1.38 0.01
CA GLY A 7 23.72 0.74 0.85
C GLY A 7 23.13 1.69 1.88
N LEU A 8 23.95 2.56 2.49
CA LEU A 8 23.50 3.56 3.44
C LEU A 8 22.61 4.62 2.78
N LEU A 9 23.01 5.16 1.62
CA LEU A 9 22.22 6.16 0.91
C LEU A 9 20.87 5.59 0.42
N TYR A 10 20.88 4.40 -0.18
CA TYR A 10 19.67 3.69 -0.59
C TYR A 10 18.74 3.45 0.61
N SER A 11 19.31 3.05 1.76
CA SER A 11 18.54 2.78 2.97
C SER A 11 17.91 4.03 3.57
N VAL A 12 18.66 5.13 3.64
CA VAL A 12 18.16 6.41 4.16
C VAL A 12 17.05 6.95 3.25
N VAL A 13 17.26 6.94 1.93
CA VAL A 13 16.25 7.44 0.97
C VAL A 13 15.01 6.55 0.98
N GLY A 14 15.16 5.22 1.02
CA GLY A 14 14.05 4.26 1.13
C GLY A 14 13.22 4.46 2.39
N ALA A 15 13.88 4.57 3.54
CA ALA A 15 13.21 4.82 4.81
C ALA A 15 12.48 6.18 4.82
N ALA A 16 13.12 7.22 4.29
CA ALA A 16 12.52 8.54 4.17
C ALA A 16 11.29 8.53 3.24
N LEU A 17 11.38 7.87 2.08
CA LEU A 17 10.27 7.74 1.13
C LEU A 17 9.07 7.01 1.76
N LEU A 18 9.30 5.85 2.40
CA LEU A 18 8.24 5.11 3.07
C LEU A 18 7.63 5.92 4.22
N GLY A 19 8.46 6.62 5.00
CA GLY A 19 8.00 7.49 6.08
C GLY A 19 7.12 8.64 5.58
N VAL A 20 7.54 9.31 4.50
CA VAL A 20 6.77 10.40 3.88
C VAL A 20 5.46 9.88 3.30
N LEU A 21 5.47 8.77 2.55
CA LEU A 21 4.26 8.17 2.00
C LEU A 21 3.29 7.75 3.09
N LEU A 22 3.79 7.10 4.16
CA LEU A 22 2.97 6.67 5.28
C LEU A 22 2.39 7.88 6.02
N PHE A 23 3.18 8.93 6.24
CA PHE A 23 2.70 10.18 6.83
C PHE A 23 1.59 10.82 5.99
N LEU A 24 1.81 10.99 4.68
CA LEU A 24 0.82 11.58 3.78
C LEU A 24 -0.47 10.75 3.72
N LEU A 25 -0.36 9.44 3.62
CA LEU A 25 -1.50 8.55 3.48
C LEU A 25 -2.26 8.34 4.79
N SER A 26 -1.59 8.35 5.94
CA SER A 26 -2.23 8.19 7.27
C SER A 26 -2.80 9.50 7.85
N ARG A 27 -2.39 10.67 7.36
CA ARG A 27 -2.77 11.98 7.94
C ARG A 27 -4.29 12.15 8.10
N LYS A 28 -4.79 12.40 9.31
CA LYS A 28 -6.23 12.58 9.59
C LYS A 28 -7.10 11.32 9.37
N LEU A 29 -6.52 10.12 9.29
CA LEU A 29 -7.28 8.86 9.29
C LEU A 29 -7.44 8.36 10.74
N ASP A 30 -8.63 7.84 11.07
CA ASP A 30 -8.88 7.20 12.36
C ASP A 30 -8.28 5.80 12.38
N TRP A 31 -7.06 5.68 12.91
CA TRP A 31 -6.26 4.44 12.88
C TRP A 31 -7.05 3.17 13.23
N ARG A 32 -7.98 3.25 14.20
CA ARG A 32 -8.77 2.10 14.66
C ARG A 32 -9.65 1.48 13.55
N ARG A 33 -10.17 2.31 12.64
CA ARG A 33 -11.05 1.89 11.54
C ARG A 33 -10.27 1.39 10.33
N TYR A 34 -9.06 1.90 10.12
CA TYR A 34 -8.30 1.64 8.90
C TYR A 34 -7.31 0.48 9.04
N ILE A 35 -6.75 0.25 10.23
CA ILE A 35 -5.70 -0.76 10.39
C ILE A 35 -6.19 -2.19 10.08
N ARG A 36 -7.40 -2.56 10.54
CA ARG A 36 -7.93 -3.91 10.34
C ARG A 36 -8.13 -4.21 8.85
N PRO A 37 -8.85 -3.38 8.06
CA PRO A 37 -8.96 -3.56 6.61
C PRO A 37 -7.61 -3.61 5.89
N VAL A 38 -6.65 -2.78 6.30
CA VAL A 38 -5.31 -2.73 5.70
C VAL A 38 -4.56 -4.02 5.94
N ILE A 39 -4.52 -4.51 7.18
CA ILE A 39 -3.83 -5.77 7.55
C ILE A 39 -4.48 -6.97 6.86
N TYR A 40 -5.81 -7.04 6.83
CA TYR A 40 -6.50 -8.14 6.17
C TYR A 40 -6.26 -8.16 4.66
N GLY A 41 -6.30 -7.00 4.00
CA GLY A 41 -5.97 -6.92 2.58
C GLY A 41 -4.51 -7.25 2.29
N PHE A 42 -3.59 -6.88 3.20
CA PHE A 42 -2.17 -7.23 3.09
C PHE A 42 -1.96 -8.75 3.13
N PHE A 43 -2.43 -9.42 4.19
CA PHE A 43 -2.28 -10.87 4.33
C PHE A 43 -3.02 -11.63 3.24
N PHE A 44 -4.20 -11.17 2.83
CA PHE A 44 -4.94 -11.78 1.74
C PHE A 44 -4.18 -11.65 0.41
N GLY A 45 -3.70 -10.46 0.08
CA GLY A 45 -2.88 -10.24 -1.11
C GLY A 45 -1.60 -11.09 -1.11
N ALA A 46 -0.91 -11.15 0.03
CA ALA A 46 0.26 -12.01 0.21
C ALA A 46 -0.07 -13.50 0.01
N GLY A 47 -1.17 -13.99 0.59
CA GLY A 47 -1.63 -15.36 0.40
C GLY A 47 -1.97 -15.67 -1.06
N VAL A 48 -2.66 -14.77 -1.75
CA VAL A 48 -2.97 -14.91 -3.19
C VAL A 48 -1.68 -14.93 -4.02
N SER A 49 -0.71 -14.05 -3.72
CA SER A 49 0.60 -14.06 -4.39
C SER A 49 1.32 -15.39 -4.25
N VAL A 50 1.28 -16.02 -3.06
CA VAL A 50 1.92 -17.31 -2.81
C VAL A 50 1.23 -18.44 -3.57
N LEU A 51 -0.09 -18.43 -3.64
CA LEU A 51 -0.88 -19.52 -4.23
C LEU A 51 -0.97 -19.48 -5.75
N PHE A 52 -1.03 -18.30 -6.35
CA PHE A 52 -1.33 -18.12 -7.78
C PHE A 52 -0.17 -17.52 -8.60
N GLY A 53 0.99 -17.32 -7.97
CA GLY A 53 2.13 -16.64 -8.56
C GLY A 53 2.04 -15.14 -8.31
N GLY A 54 3.09 -14.59 -7.69
CA GLY A 54 3.18 -13.18 -7.32
C GLY A 54 3.12 -12.28 -8.55
N GLY A 55 2.23 -11.31 -8.52
CA GLY A 55 2.05 -10.37 -9.63
C GLY A 55 1.12 -9.21 -9.28
N ILE A 56 1.00 -8.28 -10.22
CA ILE A 56 0.19 -7.06 -10.07
C ILE A 56 -1.26 -7.36 -9.63
N PHE A 57 -1.83 -8.46 -10.10
CA PHE A 57 -3.20 -8.87 -9.76
C PHE A 57 -3.38 -9.22 -8.29
N ALA A 58 -2.41 -9.88 -7.66
CA ALA A 58 -2.51 -10.24 -6.24
C ALA A 58 -2.51 -8.99 -5.34
N PHE A 59 -1.72 -7.99 -5.69
CA PHE A 59 -1.69 -6.69 -5.01
C PHE A 59 -2.98 -5.91 -5.23
N LEU A 60 -3.52 -5.93 -6.45
CA LEU A 60 -4.81 -5.30 -6.77
C LEU A 60 -5.96 -5.95 -5.99
N ILE A 61 -5.97 -7.28 -5.87
CA ILE A 61 -6.94 -8.04 -5.07
C ILE A 61 -6.79 -7.72 -3.57
N GLY A 62 -5.56 -7.68 -3.05
CA GLY A 62 -5.31 -7.28 -1.66
C GLY A 62 -5.85 -5.87 -1.37
N GLY A 63 -5.63 -4.93 -2.29
CA GLY A 63 -6.24 -3.61 -2.27
C GLY A 63 -7.77 -3.68 -2.26
N ALA A 64 -8.37 -4.46 -3.16
CA ALA A 64 -9.82 -4.64 -3.26
C ALA A 64 -10.42 -5.17 -1.95
N VAL A 65 -9.77 -6.11 -1.28
CA VAL A 65 -10.21 -6.57 0.04
C VAL A 65 -10.15 -5.45 1.08
N THR A 66 -9.06 -4.67 1.13
CA THR A 66 -8.96 -3.50 2.01
C THR A 66 -10.12 -2.53 1.80
N GLY A 67 -10.39 -2.16 0.54
CA GLY A 67 -11.45 -1.23 0.18
C GLY A 67 -12.86 -1.77 0.45
N TYR A 68 -13.09 -3.05 0.16
CA TYR A 68 -14.36 -3.72 0.42
C TYR A 68 -14.68 -3.73 1.91
N LEU A 69 -13.72 -4.08 2.76
CA LEU A 69 -13.91 -4.09 4.21
C LEU A 69 -14.14 -2.67 4.76
N LEU A 70 -13.35 -1.70 4.31
CA LEU A 70 -13.42 -0.32 4.78
C LEU A 70 -14.72 0.40 4.36
N ALA A 71 -15.32 0.03 3.23
CA ALA A 71 -16.53 0.68 2.72
C ALA A 71 -17.76 0.58 3.65
N ARG A 72 -17.72 -0.28 4.68
CA ARG A 72 -18.73 -0.30 5.76
C ARG A 72 -18.56 0.84 6.76
N GLU A 73 -17.32 1.25 7.01
CA GLU A 73 -16.98 2.17 8.11
C GLU A 73 -16.73 3.59 7.61
N VAL A 74 -16.34 3.75 6.35
CA VAL A 74 -15.93 5.03 5.79
C VAL A 74 -16.44 5.21 4.36
N LYS A 75 -17.05 6.38 4.11
CA LYS A 75 -17.46 6.83 2.78
C LYS A 75 -16.34 7.66 2.11
N GLY A 76 -16.30 7.59 0.77
CA GLY A 76 -15.41 8.40 -0.07
C GLY A 76 -14.27 7.58 -0.72
N TRP A 77 -14.12 7.74 -2.03
CA TRP A 77 -13.09 7.04 -2.82
C TRP A 77 -11.68 7.42 -2.38
N LEU A 78 -11.45 8.68 -1.98
CA LEU A 78 -10.15 9.14 -1.49
C LEU A 78 -9.72 8.39 -0.21
N ASN A 79 -10.65 8.14 0.72
CA ASN A 79 -10.34 7.39 1.94
C ASN A 79 -10.03 5.91 1.65
N GLN A 80 -10.70 5.33 0.65
CA GLN A 80 -10.43 3.97 0.18
C GLN A 80 -9.06 3.89 -0.50
N PHE A 81 -8.74 4.85 -1.38
CA PHE A 81 -7.44 4.95 -2.01
C PHE A 81 -6.33 5.08 -0.97
N ARG A 82 -6.51 5.92 0.05
CA ARG A 82 -5.52 6.11 1.12
C ARG A 82 -5.27 4.83 1.93
N ALA A 83 -6.33 4.10 2.25
CA ALA A 83 -6.22 2.80 2.92
C ALA A 83 -5.51 1.76 2.04
N GLY A 84 -5.87 1.69 0.76
CA GLY A 84 -5.17 0.86 -0.22
C GLY A 84 -3.70 1.26 -0.36
N GLY A 85 -3.39 2.56 -0.35
CA GLY A 85 -2.02 3.04 -0.36
C GLY A 85 -1.23 2.66 0.89
N MET A 86 -1.85 2.65 2.08
CA MET A 86 -1.22 2.12 3.30
C MET A 86 -0.92 0.62 3.17
N ASN A 87 -1.84 -0.15 2.59
CA ASN A 87 -1.57 -1.56 2.25
C ASN A 87 -0.41 -1.67 1.25
N GLY A 88 -0.40 -0.83 0.20
CA GLY A 88 0.70 -0.76 -0.77
C GLY A 88 2.05 -0.45 -0.14
N ILE A 89 2.12 0.45 0.86
CA ILE A 89 3.35 0.71 1.62
C ILE A 89 3.82 -0.54 2.36
N LEU A 90 2.91 -1.30 3.00
CA LEU A 90 3.28 -2.55 3.66
C LEU A 90 3.85 -3.57 2.66
N ILE A 91 3.24 -3.66 1.48
CA ILE A 91 3.72 -4.54 0.40
C ILE A 91 5.11 -4.11 -0.09
N VAL A 92 5.32 -2.83 -0.34
CA VAL A 92 6.60 -2.27 -0.83
C VAL A 92 7.69 -2.33 0.24
N SER A 93 7.33 -2.21 1.53
CA SER A 93 8.30 -2.26 2.62
C SER A 93 9.01 -3.62 2.72
N SER A 94 8.34 -4.72 2.37
CA SER A 94 8.94 -6.06 2.40
C SER A 94 10.15 -6.23 1.47
N PRO A 95 10.05 -6.01 0.14
CA PRO A 95 11.19 -6.11 -0.77
C PRO A 95 12.23 -5.02 -0.53
N ILE A 96 11.83 -3.80 -0.17
CA ILE A 96 12.80 -2.74 0.17
C ILE A 96 13.63 -3.12 1.40
N LEU A 97 13.00 -3.62 2.47
CA LEU A 97 13.71 -4.08 3.67
C LEU A 97 14.60 -5.29 3.36
N ALA A 98 14.14 -6.21 2.50
CA ALA A 98 14.94 -7.33 2.05
C ALA A 98 16.18 -6.87 1.26
N ASN A 99 16.02 -5.93 0.34
CA ASN A 99 17.14 -5.34 -0.43
C ASN A 99 18.11 -4.58 0.48
N MET A 100 17.60 -3.76 1.42
CA MET A 100 18.45 -3.10 2.43
C MET A 100 19.24 -4.14 3.23
N PHE A 101 18.58 -5.17 3.74
CA PHE A 101 19.24 -6.22 4.52
C PHE A 101 20.29 -6.98 3.69
N LEU A 102 20.00 -7.30 2.42
CA LEU A 102 20.94 -7.95 1.52
C LEU A 102 22.17 -7.07 1.24
N LEU A 103 21.97 -5.77 0.99
CA LEU A 103 23.05 -4.81 0.78
C LEU A 103 23.94 -4.64 2.03
N PHE A 104 23.38 -4.79 3.24
CA PHE A 104 24.12 -4.72 4.49
C PHE A 104 24.80 -6.04 4.90
N THR A 105 24.19 -7.20 4.60
CA THR A 105 24.68 -8.53 5.04
C THR A 105 25.58 -9.22 4.04
N ARG A 106 25.39 -8.95 2.76
CA ARG A 106 26.28 -9.37 1.70
C ARG A 106 27.00 -8.13 1.22
N GLY A 107 28.28 -8.00 1.56
CA GLY A 107 29.23 -7.14 0.82
C GLY A 107 29.46 -7.66 -0.60
N ILE A 108 28.41 -8.12 -1.28
CA ILE A 108 28.39 -8.71 -2.62
C ILE A 108 27.72 -7.68 -3.52
N SER A 109 28.52 -6.67 -3.83
CA SER A 109 28.38 -5.75 -4.94
C SER A 109 28.78 -6.35 -6.27
N ASP A 110 28.91 -7.68 -6.40
CA ASP A 110 29.56 -8.27 -7.57
C ASP A 110 28.67 -8.37 -8.84
N ILE A 111 27.55 -7.64 -8.90
CA ILE A 111 26.74 -7.58 -10.14
C ILE A 111 26.44 -6.15 -10.60
N ILE A 112 26.52 -5.11 -9.76
CA ILE A 112 26.12 -3.74 -10.18
C ILE A 112 27.04 -2.62 -9.64
N VAL A 113 27.67 -2.75 -8.46
CA VAL A 113 28.19 -1.56 -7.76
C VAL A 113 29.67 -1.25 -8.04
N THR A 114 30.45 -2.18 -8.59
CA THR A 114 31.89 -1.95 -8.82
C THR A 114 32.21 -1.04 -10.01
N GLN A 115 31.24 -0.67 -10.86
CA GLN A 115 31.44 0.28 -11.98
C GLN A 115 30.33 1.34 -12.14
N ALA A 116 29.32 1.36 -11.27
CA ALA A 116 28.19 2.26 -11.46
C ALA A 116 28.58 3.73 -11.29
N GLY A 117 28.44 4.49 -12.38
CA GLY A 117 28.54 5.94 -12.34
C GLY A 117 27.44 6.56 -11.44
N PRO A 118 27.61 7.82 -10.99
CA PRO A 118 26.58 8.53 -10.23
C PRO A 118 25.19 8.52 -10.90
N GLU A 119 25.17 8.48 -12.23
CA GLU A 119 23.95 8.44 -13.04
C GLU A 119 23.21 7.10 -12.91
N GLU A 120 23.92 5.98 -12.87
CA GLU A 120 23.32 4.64 -12.70
C GLU A 120 22.75 4.46 -11.28
N VAL A 121 23.43 5.02 -10.27
CA VAL A 121 22.94 5.07 -8.89
C VAL A 121 21.65 5.87 -8.80
N LEU A 122 21.58 7.03 -9.46
CA LEU A 122 20.38 7.86 -9.55
C LEU A 122 19.25 7.13 -10.27
N LEU A 123 19.56 6.41 -11.35
CA LEU A 123 18.59 5.66 -12.13
C LEU A 123 18.01 4.48 -11.33
N LEU A 124 18.85 3.73 -10.60
CA LEU A 124 18.42 2.67 -9.67
C LEU A 124 17.54 3.22 -8.55
N LEU A 125 17.93 4.34 -7.93
CA LEU A 125 17.09 5.01 -6.93
C LEU A 125 15.74 5.43 -7.54
N TYR A 126 15.75 5.97 -8.75
CA TYR A 126 14.53 6.45 -9.39
C TYR A 126 13.58 5.33 -9.83
N GLU A 127 14.07 4.31 -10.55
CA GLU A 127 13.24 3.22 -11.07
C GLU A 127 12.83 2.24 -9.95
N ASP A 128 13.80 1.80 -9.15
CA ASP A 128 13.59 0.68 -8.25
C ASP A 128 12.93 1.13 -6.93
N LEU A 129 13.19 2.37 -6.50
CA LEU A 129 12.63 2.91 -5.26
C LEU A 129 11.40 3.78 -5.52
N PHE A 130 11.52 4.83 -6.34
CA PHE A 130 10.42 5.76 -6.53
C PHE A 130 9.33 5.19 -7.43
N LEU A 131 9.67 4.82 -8.67
CA LEU A 131 8.68 4.35 -9.65
C LEU A 131 7.95 3.10 -9.13
N TYR A 132 8.70 2.12 -8.61
CA TYR A 132 8.12 0.90 -8.06
C TYR A 132 7.21 1.17 -6.85
N ALA A 133 7.64 2.00 -5.88
CA ALA A 133 6.82 2.32 -4.72
C ALA A 133 5.54 3.05 -5.10
N PHE A 134 5.61 4.07 -5.96
CA PHE A 134 4.45 4.80 -6.42
C PHE A 134 3.50 3.91 -7.23
N MET A 135 4.03 3.08 -8.11
CA MET A 135 3.25 2.15 -8.92
C MET A 135 2.47 1.17 -8.03
N LEU A 136 3.12 0.55 -7.05
CA LEU A 136 2.45 -0.39 -6.14
C LEU A 136 1.42 0.31 -5.23
N VAL A 137 1.75 1.48 -4.68
CA VAL A 137 0.78 2.28 -3.91
C VAL A 137 -0.43 2.63 -4.77
N ALA A 138 -0.23 3.00 -6.04
CA ALA A 138 -1.31 3.31 -6.97
C ALA A 138 -2.15 2.08 -7.30
N ILE A 139 -1.54 0.94 -7.64
CA ILE A 139 -2.25 -0.31 -7.97
C ILE A 139 -3.12 -0.77 -6.79
N VAL A 140 -2.56 -0.81 -5.59
CA VAL A 140 -3.29 -1.25 -4.39
C VAL A 140 -4.34 -0.21 -4.00
N GLY A 141 -4.04 1.08 -4.15
CA GLY A 141 -4.98 2.18 -3.96
C GLY A 141 -6.19 2.09 -4.90
N ILE A 142 -5.97 1.85 -6.19
CA ILE A 142 -7.03 1.64 -7.20
C ILE A 142 -7.83 0.38 -6.85
N GLY A 143 -7.15 -0.71 -6.49
CA GLY A 143 -7.80 -1.93 -6.01
C GLY A 143 -8.78 -1.63 -4.87
N ALA A 144 -8.36 -0.84 -3.88
CA ALA A 144 -9.23 -0.46 -2.76
C ALA A 144 -10.43 0.40 -3.19
N VAL A 145 -10.25 1.32 -4.13
CA VAL A 145 -11.41 2.05 -4.69
C VAL A 145 -12.39 1.08 -5.35
N LEU A 146 -11.90 0.16 -6.18
CA LEU A 146 -12.73 -0.83 -6.86
C LEU A 146 -13.46 -1.76 -5.87
N GLY A 147 -12.76 -2.25 -4.84
CA GLY A 147 -13.38 -3.07 -3.80
C GLY A 147 -14.46 -2.31 -3.01
N GLY A 148 -14.24 -1.03 -2.75
CA GLY A 148 -15.23 -0.17 -2.12
C GLY A 148 -16.46 0.10 -2.99
N VAL A 149 -16.27 0.27 -4.30
CA VAL A 149 -17.37 0.38 -5.28
C VAL A 149 -18.12 -0.95 -5.40
N LEU A 150 -17.41 -2.08 -5.46
CA LEU A 150 -18.03 -3.40 -5.52
C LEU A 150 -18.95 -3.64 -4.33
N ARG A 151 -18.53 -3.24 -3.12
CA ARG A 151 -19.40 -3.36 -1.95
C ARG A 151 -20.64 -2.48 -2.04
N LYS A 152 -20.54 -1.27 -2.60
CA LYS A 152 -21.69 -0.38 -2.83
C LYS A 152 -22.74 -1.05 -3.73
N LEU A 153 -22.29 -1.73 -4.77
CA LEU A 153 -23.17 -2.40 -5.73
C LEU A 153 -23.81 -3.66 -5.12
N LEU A 154 -23.03 -4.46 -4.38
CA LEU A 154 -23.52 -5.73 -3.83
C LEU A 154 -24.35 -5.58 -2.56
N LYS A 155 -24.01 -4.61 -1.71
CA LYS A 155 -24.60 -4.44 -0.37
C LYS A 155 -24.92 -2.98 -0.06
N PRO A 156 -25.83 -2.35 -0.82
CA PRO A 156 -26.19 -0.95 -0.62
C PRO A 156 -26.81 -0.70 0.77
N ALA A 157 -27.67 -1.62 1.24
CA ALA A 157 -28.39 -1.48 2.52
C ALA A 157 -27.48 -1.44 3.77
N GLU A 158 -26.29 -2.04 3.71
CA GLU A 158 -25.32 -1.99 4.82
C GLU A 158 -24.62 -0.62 4.94
N GLN A 159 -24.76 0.28 3.96
CA GLN A 159 -24.07 1.58 3.92
C GLN A 159 -24.92 2.77 4.41
N ASP A 160 -26.22 2.55 4.62
CA ASP A 160 -27.15 3.59 5.11
C ASP A 160 -27.23 3.63 6.64
N PHE A 161 -26.85 2.55 7.33
CA PHE A 161 -26.91 2.44 8.79
C PHE A 161 -25.96 3.38 9.56
N THR A 162 -25.00 4.03 8.90
CA THR A 162 -24.13 5.06 9.51
C THR A 162 -24.53 6.49 9.14
N GLY A 163 -25.66 6.72 8.46
CA GLY A 163 -25.99 8.02 7.88
C GLY A 163 -27.44 8.52 7.97
N SER A 164 -28.43 7.72 8.38
CA SER A 164 -29.83 8.20 8.43
C SER A 164 -30.68 7.60 9.55
N GLY A 165 -30.15 7.62 10.78
CA GLY A 165 -30.95 7.42 12.00
C GLY A 165 -31.83 8.61 12.41
N VAL A 166 -32.39 9.37 11.46
CA VAL A 166 -33.29 10.53 11.73
C VAL A 166 -34.52 10.50 10.80
N GLY A 167 -35.05 9.31 10.49
CA GLY A 167 -36.17 9.19 9.53
C GLY A 167 -37.17 8.07 9.79
N GLN A 168 -37.12 7.39 10.93
CA GLN A 168 -38.16 6.45 11.34
C GLN A 168 -38.63 6.86 12.74
N VAL A 169 -39.71 7.65 12.79
CA VAL A 169 -40.92 7.48 13.64
C VAL A 169 -41.71 8.80 13.56
N ALA A 170 -42.53 8.96 12.52
CA ALA A 170 -43.71 9.84 12.49
C ALA A 170 -44.44 9.58 11.15
N GLY A 171 -45.65 9.08 11.08
CA GLY A 171 -46.55 8.53 12.08
C GLY A 171 -47.45 7.50 11.38
N LYS A 172 -47.75 6.42 12.10
CA LYS A 172 -49.00 5.69 11.92
C LYS A 172 -50.03 6.43 12.78
N THR A 173 -51.06 6.95 12.15
CA THR A 173 -52.48 6.98 12.56
C THR A 173 -53.23 7.80 11.53
#